data_AF-A0AAW7B3U1-F1
#
_entry.id   AF-A0AAW7B3U1-F1
#
_cell.length_a   1.000
_cell.length_b   1.000
_cell.length_c   1.000
_cell.angle_alpha   90.00
_cell.angle_beta   90.00
_cell.angle_gamma   90.00
#
_symmetry.space_group_name_H-M   'P 1'
#
loop_
_entity.id
_entity.type
_entity.pdbx_description
1 polymer ?
#
loop_
_entity_poly.entity_id
_entity_poly.type
_entity_poly.pdbx_seq_one_letter_code
_entity_poly.pdbx_strand_id
1 'polypeptide(L)'
;MTLESDPFPPCYGNLETVFPLGPEGLRHSPGKCLACGHKTLCLKTAMEQKSGVVLHEEMVDRSYSAGMIGFFERWARKKTLASRKK
;
A
#
# COMPACT_ATOMS: atom_id res chain seq x y z
N MET A 1 -16.71 -31.70 -4.58
CA MET A 1 -17.13 -30.48 -3.87
C MET A 1 -16.13 -30.24 -2.75
N THR A 2 -15.39 -29.12 -2.82
CA THR A 2 -14.87 -28.27 -1.72
C THR A 2 -13.98 -28.97 -0.67
N LEU A 3 -12.74 -28.53 -0.40
CA LEU A 3 -12.37 -27.18 0.04
C LEU A 3 -10.86 -26.98 -0.28
N GLU A 4 -10.54 -26.11 -1.22
CA GLU A 4 -9.19 -25.57 -1.36
C GLU A 4 -9.01 -24.60 -0.19
N SER A 5 -8.39 -25.07 0.89
CA SER A 5 -8.01 -24.26 2.03
C SER A 5 -6.87 -23.34 1.60
N ASP A 6 -7.25 -22.19 1.05
CA ASP A 6 -6.37 -21.04 0.84
C ASP A 6 -5.69 -20.72 2.19
N PRO A 7 -4.35 -20.79 2.31
CA PRO A 7 -3.66 -20.59 3.59
C PRO A 7 -3.68 -19.12 4.07
N PHE A 8 -4.33 -18.24 3.29
CA PHE A 8 -4.35 -16.81 3.53
C PHE A 8 -5.72 -16.36 4.04
N PRO A 9 -5.76 -15.57 5.12
CA PRO A 9 -7.02 -14.98 5.56
C PRO A 9 -7.57 -14.06 4.48
N PRO A 10 -8.90 -13.86 4.41
CA PRO A 10 -9.53 -13.01 3.38
C PRO A 10 -9.09 -11.53 3.42
N CYS A 11 -8.39 -11.11 4.49
CA CYS A 11 -7.80 -9.79 4.62
C CYS A 11 -6.36 -9.68 4.04
N TYR A 12 -5.79 -10.78 3.54
CA TYR A 12 -4.42 -10.81 3.02
C TYR A 12 -4.29 -9.95 1.75
N GLY A 13 -3.35 -8.99 1.77
CA GLY A 13 -3.15 -8.06 0.65
C GLY A 13 -4.19 -6.94 0.55
N ASN A 14 -5.25 -6.94 1.35
CA ASN A 14 -6.26 -5.88 1.32
C ASN A 14 -5.76 -4.63 2.06
N LEU A 15 -5.21 -3.69 1.29
CA LEU A 15 -4.61 -2.44 1.78
C LEU A 15 -5.56 -1.60 2.64
N GLU A 16 -6.85 -1.53 2.31
CA GLU A 16 -7.82 -0.76 3.10
C GLU A 16 -8.12 -1.41 4.45
N THR A 17 -7.94 -2.72 4.56
CA THR A 17 -8.17 -3.48 5.80
C THR A 17 -6.92 -3.54 6.68
N VAL A 18 -5.74 -3.73 6.08
CA VAL A 18 -4.47 -3.87 6.81
C VAL A 18 -3.76 -2.54 7.05
N PHE A 19 -4.07 -1.52 6.26
CA PHE A 19 -3.50 -0.18 6.37
C PHE A 19 -4.54 0.90 6.02
N PRO A 20 -5.65 0.98 6.78
CA PRO A 20 -6.72 1.96 6.57
C PRO A 20 -6.20 3.39 6.70
N LEU A 21 -6.84 4.29 5.96
CA LEU A 21 -6.69 5.73 6.13
C LEU A 21 -7.39 6.17 7.42
N GLY A 22 -6.63 6.70 8.35
CA GLY A 22 -7.15 7.29 9.58
C GLY A 22 -7.77 8.67 9.36
N PRO A 23 -8.55 9.17 10.34
CA PRO A 23 -9.20 10.47 10.27
C PRO A 23 -8.21 11.64 10.17
N GLU A 24 -6.96 11.42 10.61
CA GLU A 24 -5.85 12.36 10.55
C GLU A 24 -5.25 12.52 9.14
N GLY A 25 -5.73 11.75 8.15
CA GLY A 25 -5.10 11.63 6.83
C GLY A 25 -3.79 10.81 6.85
N LEU A 26 -3.45 10.19 7.99
CA LEU A 26 -2.38 9.20 8.09
C LEU A 26 -2.95 7.80 8.09
N ARG A 27 -2.26 6.88 7.44
CA ARG A 27 -2.62 5.46 7.47
C ARG A 27 -2.04 4.80 8.71
N HIS A 28 -2.83 3.95 9.35
CA HIS A 28 -2.44 3.24 10.56
C HIS A 28 -2.53 1.73 10.36
N SER A 29 -1.58 0.98 10.92
CA SER A 29 -1.69 -0.48 10.99
C SER A 29 -2.50 -0.87 12.24
N PRO A 30 -3.64 -1.57 12.09
CA PRO A 30 -4.43 -1.97 13.25
C PRO A 30 -3.65 -3.00 14.07
N GLY A 31 -3.80 -2.96 15.40
CA GLY A 31 -3.08 -3.85 16.32
C GLY A 31 -3.26 -5.34 16.01
N LYS A 32 -4.41 -5.72 15.45
CA LYS A 32 -4.70 -7.08 14.97
C LYS A 32 -3.73 -7.56 13.89
N CYS A 33 -3.33 -6.67 12.98
CA CYS A 33 -2.36 -6.99 11.93
C CYS A 33 -0.93 -7.07 12.48
N LEU A 34 -0.60 -6.32 13.54
CA LEU A 34 0.72 -6.38 14.18
C LEU A 34 0.98 -7.72 14.90
N ALA A 35 -0.10 -8.34 15.40
CA ALA A 35 -0.09 -9.67 16.02
C ALA A 35 -0.16 -10.83 15.00
N CYS A 36 -0.33 -10.54 13.71
CA CYS A 36 -0.41 -11.57 12.67
C CYS A 36 0.98 -12.10 12.30
N GLY A 37 1.13 -13.43 12.24
CA GLY A 37 2.37 -14.10 11.83
C GLY A 37 2.77 -13.81 10.37
N HIS A 38 1.81 -13.47 9.52
CA HIS A 38 2.03 -13.18 8.09
C HIS A 38 2.11 -11.67 7.77
N LYS A 39 2.27 -10.80 8.78
CA LYS A 39 2.19 -9.34 8.60
C LYS A 39 3.16 -8.77 7.57
N THR A 40 4.38 -9.30 7.51
CA THR A 40 5.44 -8.81 6.61
C THR A 40 5.12 -9.16 5.16
N LEU A 41 4.75 -10.42 4.91
CA LEU A 41 4.34 -10.90 3.60
C LEU A 41 3.04 -10.22 3.13
N CYS A 42 2.06 -10.09 4.01
CA CYS A 42 0.80 -9.41 3.73
C CYS A 42 1.01 -7.94 3.34
N LEU A 43 1.83 -7.20 4.08
CA LEU A 43 2.13 -5.80 3.76
C LEU A 43 2.91 -5.68 2.45
N LYS A 44 3.89 -6.56 2.22
CA LYS A 44 4.66 -6.57 0.97
C LYS A 44 3.76 -6.83 -0.23
N THR A 45 2.88 -7.84 -0.15
CA THR A 45 1.90 -8.12 -1.20
C THR A 45 0.92 -6.98 -1.40
N ALA A 46 0.44 -6.34 -0.31
CA ALA A 46 -0.45 -5.18 -0.41
C ALA A 46 0.23 -3.97 -1.09
N MET A 47 1.54 -3.78 -0.88
CA MET A 47 2.32 -2.72 -1.54
C MET A 47 2.63 -3.04 -3.01
N GLU A 48 2.81 -4.31 -3.35
CA GLU A 48 3.05 -4.76 -4.73
C GLU A 48 1.76 -4.79 -5.58
N GLN A 49 0.59 -4.95 -4.95
CA GLN A 49 -0.70 -4.91 -5.63
C GLN A 49 -1.09 -3.49 -6.09
N LYS A 50 -2.07 -3.41 -7.00
CA LYS A 50 -2.58 -2.16 -7.61
C LYS A 50 -2.95 -1.08 -6.58
N SER A 51 -3.41 -1.48 -5.39
CA SER A 51 -3.72 -0.60 -4.26
C SER A 51 -2.47 0.09 -3.69
N GLY A 52 -1.33 -0.59 -3.64
CA GLY A 52 -0.04 -0.05 -3.23
C GLY A 52 0.53 1.00 -4.20
N VAL A 53 0.21 0.91 -5.50
CA VAL A 53 0.66 1.92 -6.47
C VAL A 53 0.01 3.28 -6.20
N VAL A 54 -1.27 3.29 -5.81
CA VAL A 54 -1.98 4.54 -5.43
C VAL A 54 -1.34 5.16 -4.19
N LEU A 55 -0.97 4.34 -3.20
CA LEU A 55 -0.24 4.78 -2.01
C LEU A 55 1.11 5.41 -2.36
N HIS A 56 1.87 4.81 -3.27
CA HIS A 56 3.14 5.37 -3.72
C HIS A 56 2.96 6.70 -4.45
N GLU A 57 1.90 6.85 -5.26
CA GLU A 57 1.57 8.14 -5.89
C GLU A 57 1.21 9.20 -4.85
N GLU A 58 0.43 8.83 -3.84
CA GLU A 58 0.04 9.70 -2.72
C GLU A 58 1.27 10.16 -1.91
N MET A 59 2.23 9.27 -1.65
CA MET A 59 3.51 9.62 -1.01
C MET A 59 4.35 10.59 -1.86
N VAL A 60 4.38 10.39 -3.18
CA VAL A 60 5.08 11.29 -4.11
C VAL A 60 4.41 12.67 -4.14
N ASP A 61 3.09 12.74 -4.14
CA ASP A 61 2.38 14.02 -4.05
C ASP A 61 2.57 14.70 -2.69
N ARG A 62 2.53 13.96 -1.57
CA ARG A 62 2.79 14.50 -0.23
C ARG A 62 4.21 15.05 -0.11
N SER A 63 5.21 14.36 -0.64
CA SER A 63 6.61 14.84 -0.63
C SER A 63 6.81 16.06 -1.52
N TYR A 64 6.08 16.16 -2.64
CA TYR A 64 6.07 17.37 -3.47
C TYR A 64 5.42 18.55 -2.75
N SER A 65 4.26 18.35 -2.11
CA SER A 65 3.59 19.39 -1.31
C SER A 65 4.41 19.83 -0.10
N ALA A 66 5.19 18.93 0.50
CA ALA A 66 6.12 19.26 1.58
C ALA A 66 7.41 19.96 1.09
N GLY A 67 7.57 20.18 -0.23
CA GLY A 67 8.77 20.79 -0.82
C GLY A 67 10.02 19.92 -0.78
N MET A 68 9.89 18.64 -0.42
CA MET A 68 11.02 17.71 -0.28
C MET A 68 11.52 17.20 -1.63
N ILE A 69 10.69 17.24 -2.68
CA ILE A 69 11.06 16.83 -4.04
C ILE A 69 10.67 17.89 -5.07
N GLY A 70 11.49 18.02 -6.13
CA GLY A 70 11.23 18.93 -7.23
C GLY A 70 10.21 18.39 -8.26
N PHE A 71 9.78 19.24 -9.19
CA PHE A 71 8.82 18.89 -10.25
C PHE A 71 9.29 17.70 -11.12
N PHE A 72 10.55 17.70 -11.56
CA PHE A 72 11.12 16.62 -12.37
C PHE A 72 11.17 15.29 -11.62
N GLU A 73 11.51 15.34 -10.35
CA GLU A 73 11.56 14.14 -9.50
C GLU A 73 10.16 13.57 -9.23
N ARG A 74 9.17 14.44 -8.98
CA ARG A 74 7.75 14.04 -8.91
C ARG A 74 7.31 13.35 -10.20
N TRP A 75 7.60 13.96 -11.36
CA TRP A 75 7.21 13.43 -12.66
C TRP A 75 7.88 12.09 -12.97
N ALA A 76 9.19 11.96 -12.73
CA ALA A 76 9.93 10.72 -12.92
C ALA A 76 9.39 9.59 -12.03
N ARG A 77 9.17 9.87 -10.74
CA ARG A 77 8.59 8.90 -9.80
C ARG A 77 7.16 8.48 -10.22
N LYS A 78 6.30 9.42 -10.62
CA LYS A 78 4.96 9.10 -11.16
C LYS A 78 5.03 8.28 -12.44
N LYS A 79 5.97 8.56 -13.34
CA LYS A 79 6.20 7.76 -14.56
C LYS A 79 6.60 6.32 -14.25
N THR A 80 7.51 6.12 -13.29
CA THR A 80 7.91 4.78 -12.84
C THR A 80 6.74 4.01 -12.22
N LEU A 81 5.89 4.68 -11.44
CA LEU A 81 4.69 4.09 -10.86
C LEU A 81 3.63 3.74 -11.93
N ALA A 82 3.45 4.59 -12.94
CA ALA A 82 2.58 4.31 -14.07
C ALA A 82 3.06 3.10 -14.90
N SER A 83 4.39 2.92 -15.02
CA SER A 83 4.97 1.74 -15.68
C SER A 83 4.71 0.44 -14.91
N ARG A 84 4.59 0.49 -13.58
CA ARG A 84 4.24 -0.66 -12.73
C ARG A 84 2.75 -1.00 -12.73
N LYS A 85 1.89 -0.12 -13.24
CA LYS A 85 0.44 -0.30 -13.37
C LYS A 85 0.02 -1.05 -14.65
N LYS A 86 0.93 -1.16 -15.64
CA LYS A 86 0.73 -1.85 -16.93
C LYS A 86 1.04 -3.33 -16.79
#